data_AF-A0A4Y1R455-F1
#
_entry.id   AF-A0A4Y1R455-F1
#
_cell.length_a   1.000
_cell.length_b   1.000
_cell.length_c   1.000
_cell.angle_alpha   90.00
_cell.angle_beta   90.00
_cell.angle_gamma   90.00
#
_symmetry.space_group_name_H-M   'P 1'
#
loop_
_entity.id
_entity.type
_entity.pdbx_description
1 polymer ?
#
loop_
_entity_poly.entity_id
_entity_poly.type
_entity_poly.pdbx_seq_one_letter_code
_entity_poly.pdbx_strand_id
1 'polypeptide(L)'
;ATYDPHQTAYPKFRKRTKWLQDKHNSTFIQWLRFKVQSELEEDNHGVSENLRWLAAGPNMAVPLYRSYLIKGIKFNIKAQDDVRTTQNSGVYLLAQTMQVASAKDKNPILSNMGFYGVIQEIWDLDYQKFTIPVF
;
A
#
# COMPACT_ATOMS: atom_id res chain seq x y z
N ALA A 1 7.04 -11.35 -20.70
CA ALA A 1 5.71 -10.83 -20.33
C ALA A 1 5.39 -11.39 -18.94
N THR A 2 5.16 -10.53 -17.96
CA THR A 2 4.78 -10.93 -16.60
C THR A 2 3.39 -11.58 -16.63
N TYR A 3 3.24 -12.73 -15.96
CA TYR A 3 1.97 -13.45 -15.86
C TYR A 3 1.00 -12.66 -14.96
N ASP A 4 -0.18 -12.32 -15.49
CA ASP A 4 -1.27 -11.71 -14.72
C ASP A 4 -2.41 -12.73 -14.60
N PRO A 5 -2.63 -13.33 -13.41
CA PRO A 5 -3.66 -14.35 -13.22
C PRO A 5 -5.08 -13.84 -13.51
N HIS A 6 -5.33 -12.54 -13.37
CA HIS A 6 -6.65 -11.96 -13.66
C HIS A 6 -6.94 -11.87 -15.16
N GLN A 7 -5.91 -11.71 -16.01
CA GLN A 7 -6.11 -11.72 -17.46
C GLN A 7 -6.59 -13.08 -17.98
N THR A 8 -6.10 -14.18 -17.38
CA THR A 8 -6.52 -15.53 -17.72
C THR A 8 -7.89 -15.85 -17.12
N ALA A 9 -8.15 -15.47 -15.87
CA ALA A 9 -9.44 -15.71 -15.21
C ALA A 9 -10.59 -14.89 -15.80
N TYR A 10 -10.31 -13.72 -16.39
CA TYR A 10 -11.31 -12.80 -16.91
C TYR A 10 -11.05 -12.39 -18.38
N PRO A 11 -11.19 -13.31 -19.35
CA PRO A 11 -10.83 -13.06 -20.75
C PRO A 11 -11.63 -11.90 -21.38
N LYS A 12 -12.88 -11.68 -20.94
CA LYS A 12 -13.73 -10.55 -21.40
C LYS A 12 -13.16 -9.16 -21.02
N PHE A 13 -12.36 -9.09 -19.95
CA PHE A 13 -11.79 -7.84 -19.43
C PHE A 13 -10.29 -7.71 -19.72
N ARG A 14 -9.68 -8.64 -20.46
CA ARG A 14 -8.24 -8.66 -20.77
C ARG A 14 -7.69 -7.35 -21.35
N LYS A 15 -8.50 -6.61 -22.13
CA LYS A 15 -8.13 -5.31 -22.71
C LYS A 15 -8.49 -4.10 -21.84
N ARG A 16 -9.08 -4.30 -20.65
CA ARG A 16 -9.51 -3.24 -19.74
C ARG A 16 -8.51 -3.10 -18.59
N THR A 17 -7.38 -2.45 -18.87
CA THR A 17 -6.24 -2.33 -17.93
C THR A 17 -6.64 -1.77 -16.57
N LYS A 18 -7.41 -0.67 -16.53
CA LYS A 18 -7.89 -0.09 -15.27
C LYS A 18 -8.73 -1.09 -14.45
N TRP A 19 -9.66 -1.79 -15.11
CA TRP A 19 -10.50 -2.77 -14.45
C TRP A 19 -9.68 -3.93 -13.86
N LEU A 20 -8.67 -4.41 -14.59
CA LEU A 20 -7.77 -5.46 -14.11
C LEU A 20 -6.97 -4.99 -12.89
N GLN A 21 -6.44 -3.76 -12.92
CA GLN A 21 -5.74 -3.17 -11.79
C GLN A 21 -6.65 -3.02 -10.56
N ASP A 22 -7.87 -2.49 -10.74
CA ASP A 22 -8.85 -2.34 -9.67
C ASP A 22 -9.25 -3.71 -9.09
N LYS A 23 -9.40 -4.73 -9.96
CA LYS A 23 -9.69 -6.10 -9.54
C LYS A 23 -8.54 -6.71 -8.76
N HIS A 24 -7.30 -6.50 -9.20
CA HIS A 24 -6.11 -6.92 -8.49
C HIS A 24 -6.07 -6.28 -7.10
N ASN A 25 -6.15 -4.94 -7.01
CA ASN A 25 -6.09 -4.20 -5.75
C ASN A 25 -7.19 -4.64 -4.76
N SER A 26 -8.42 -4.85 -5.24
CA SER A 26 -9.55 -5.25 -4.39
C SER A 26 -9.50 -6.70 -3.91
N THR A 27 -8.79 -7.60 -4.62
CA THR A 27 -8.69 -9.02 -4.25
C THR A 27 -7.35 -9.42 -3.66
N PHE A 28 -6.33 -8.55 -3.75
CA PHE A 28 -4.96 -8.83 -3.37
C PHE A 28 -4.82 -9.30 -1.92
N ILE A 29 -5.46 -8.63 -0.96
CA ILE A 29 -5.33 -8.99 0.47
C ILE A 29 -5.85 -10.40 0.74
N GLN A 30 -7.01 -10.74 0.17
CA GLN A 30 -7.58 -12.08 0.32
C GLN A 30 -6.72 -13.13 -0.39
N TRP A 31 -6.25 -12.81 -1.61
CA TRP A 31 -5.36 -13.68 -2.36
C TRP A 31 -4.04 -13.93 -1.60
N LEU A 32 -3.42 -12.90 -1.03
CA LEU A 32 -2.16 -13.00 -0.28
C LEU A 32 -2.32 -13.94 0.91
N ARG A 33 -3.40 -13.79 1.68
CA ARG A 33 -3.75 -14.68 2.79
C ARG A 33 -3.84 -16.14 2.36
N PHE A 34 -4.63 -16.42 1.33
CA PHE A 34 -4.79 -17.79 0.84
C PHE A 34 -3.49 -18.36 0.27
N LYS A 35 -2.74 -17.56 -0.49
CA LYS A 35 -1.50 -18.00 -1.12
C LYS A 35 -0.45 -18.38 -0.08
N VAL A 36 -0.26 -17.54 0.93
CA VAL A 36 0.66 -17.82 2.04
C VAL A 36 0.19 -19.03 2.85
N GLN A 37 -1.11 -19.14 3.16
CA GLN A 37 -1.63 -20.29 3.90
C GLN A 37 -1.43 -21.61 3.15
N SER A 38 -1.69 -21.63 1.83
CA SER A 38 -1.52 -22.81 0.99
C SER A 38 -0.05 -23.21 0.85
N GLU A 39 0.88 -22.27 0.76
CA GLU A 39 2.31 -22.61 0.71
C GLU A 39 2.80 -23.18 2.05
N LEU A 40 2.29 -22.69 3.18
CA LEU A 40 2.64 -23.21 4.50
C LEU A 40 2.22 -24.68 4.74
N GLU A 41 1.35 -25.23 3.91
CA GLU A 41 0.96 -26.65 3.95
C GLU A 41 1.99 -27.58 3.29
N GLU A 42 2.94 -27.03 2.54
CA GLU A 42 4.02 -27.79 1.89
C GLU A 42 5.25 -27.91 2.79
N ASP A 43 5.94 -29.05 2.73
CA ASP A 43 7.24 -29.22 3.37
C ASP A 43 8.29 -28.32 2.68
N ASN A 44 9.17 -27.69 3.47
CA ASN A 44 10.21 -26.77 2.98
C ASN A 44 9.66 -25.57 2.14
N HIS A 45 8.46 -25.08 2.47
CA HIS A 45 7.73 -24.01 1.77
C HIS A 45 8.50 -22.71 1.49
N GLY A 46 9.58 -22.40 2.20
CA GLY A 46 10.40 -21.20 1.98
C GLY A 46 9.75 -19.85 2.31
N VAL A 47 8.44 -19.80 2.62
CA VAL A 47 7.74 -18.61 3.14
C VAL A 47 8.49 -18.00 4.34
N SER A 48 8.88 -16.73 4.21
CA SER A 48 9.56 -16.00 5.29
C SER A 48 8.60 -15.61 6.41
N GLU A 49 9.13 -15.46 7.62
CA GLU A 49 8.32 -15.05 8.78
C GLU A 49 7.67 -13.67 8.56
N ASN A 50 8.38 -12.70 7.97
CA ASN A 50 7.82 -11.39 7.67
C ASN A 50 6.63 -11.47 6.71
N LEU A 51 6.72 -12.29 5.66
CA LEU A 51 5.63 -12.48 4.72
C LEU A 51 4.41 -13.12 5.37
N ARG A 52 4.63 -14.08 6.28
CA ARG A 52 3.55 -14.70 7.07
C ARG A 52 2.79 -13.66 7.90
N TRP A 53 3.51 -12.79 8.62
CA TRP A 53 2.88 -11.75 9.43
C TRP A 53 2.20 -10.68 8.59
N LEU A 54 2.79 -10.27 7.46
CA LEU A 54 2.14 -9.37 6.50
C LEU A 54 0.80 -9.93 6.00
N ALA A 55 0.75 -11.22 5.68
CA ALA A 55 -0.47 -11.87 5.21
C ALA A 55 -1.55 -11.95 6.30
N ALA A 56 -1.16 -12.25 7.55
CA ALA A 56 -2.08 -12.25 8.69
C ALA A 56 -2.76 -10.88 8.88
N GLY A 57 -2.00 -9.81 8.71
CA GLY A 57 -2.45 -8.43 8.89
C GLY A 57 -2.00 -7.87 10.24
N PRO A 58 -2.14 -6.54 10.43
CA PRO A 58 -1.73 -5.90 11.67
C PRO A 58 -2.75 -6.12 12.78
N ASN A 59 -2.32 -5.86 14.02
CA ASN A 59 -3.18 -5.77 15.18
C ASN A 59 -4.24 -4.66 14.99
N MET A 60 -5.43 -4.89 15.55
CA MET A 60 -6.56 -3.96 15.44
C MET A 60 -6.37 -2.68 16.26
N ALA A 61 -5.50 -2.71 17.27
CA ALA A 61 -5.11 -1.54 18.02
C ALA A 61 -4.00 -0.81 17.26
N VAL A 62 -4.26 0.46 16.90
CA VAL A 62 -3.35 1.27 16.11
C VAL A 62 -2.91 2.48 16.95
N PRO A 63 -1.65 2.53 17.42
CA PRO A 63 -1.10 3.71 18.07
C PRO A 63 -1.06 4.90 17.11
N LEU A 64 -1.41 6.08 17.63
CA LEU A 64 -1.33 7.35 16.89
C LEU A 64 -0.24 8.25 17.46
N TYR A 65 0.48 8.94 16.58
CA TYR A 65 1.55 9.85 16.97
C TYR A 65 1.35 11.25 16.40
N ARG A 66 1.75 12.25 17.19
CA ARG A 66 1.80 13.66 16.76
C ARG A 66 3.04 13.98 15.92
N SER A 67 4.09 13.17 16.05
CA SER A 67 5.31 13.28 15.27
C SER A 67 6.05 11.95 15.24
N TYR A 68 6.78 11.67 14.17
CA TYR A 68 7.49 10.41 13.98
C TYR A 68 8.87 10.63 13.33
N LEU A 69 9.90 9.93 13.82
CA LEU A 69 11.28 10.09 13.36
C LEU A 69 11.67 8.94 12.43
N ILE A 70 11.94 9.22 11.16
CA ILE A 70 12.44 8.23 10.19
C ILE A 70 13.80 8.68 9.69
N LYS A 71 14.82 7.85 9.90
CA LYS A 71 16.20 8.08 9.40
C LYS A 71 16.72 9.51 9.71
N GLY A 72 16.40 10.02 10.90
CA GLY A 72 16.82 11.37 11.34
C GLY A 72 15.90 12.52 10.90
N ILE A 73 14.89 12.26 10.08
CA ILE A 73 13.91 13.28 9.65
C ILE A 73 12.64 13.13 10.51
N LYS A 74 12.24 14.21 11.18
CA LYS A 74 11.08 14.24 12.06
C LYS A 74 9.85 14.75 11.34
N PHE A 75 8.90 13.89 11.03
CA PHE A 75 7.61 14.26 10.46
C PHE A 75 6.62 14.65 11.55
N ASN A 76 5.79 15.66 11.31
CA ASN A 76 4.74 16.10 12.24
C ASN A 76 3.36 15.91 11.61
N ILE A 77 2.32 15.75 12.43
CA ILE A 77 0.95 15.95 11.94
C ILE A 77 0.65 17.45 11.83
N LYS A 78 -0.30 17.82 10.97
CA LYS A 78 -0.71 19.21 10.75
C LYS A 78 -1.11 19.93 12.05
N ALA A 79 -1.89 19.27 12.90
CA ALA A 79 -2.29 19.83 14.19
C ALA A 79 -1.10 20.15 15.12
N GLN A 80 0.04 19.46 14.94
CA GLN A 80 1.25 19.71 15.70
C GLN A 80 2.05 20.90 15.15
N ASP A 81 2.04 21.08 13.83
CA ASP A 81 2.63 22.25 13.15
C ASP A 81 1.85 23.53 13.48
N ASP A 82 0.53 23.46 13.60
CA ASP A 82 -0.33 24.64 13.88
C ASP A 82 -0.09 25.31 15.23
N VAL A 83 0.54 24.59 16.17
CA VAL A 83 0.87 25.08 17.51
C VAL A 83 2.38 25.25 17.73
N ARG A 84 3.20 25.13 16.67
CA ARG A 84 4.66 25.25 16.73
C ARG A 84 5.18 26.20 15.68
N THR A 85 6.41 26.70 15.90
CA THR A 85 7.11 27.55 14.94
C THR A 85 7.75 26.76 13.80
N THR A 86 8.00 25.46 14.00
CA THR A 86 8.57 24.58 12.97
C THR A 86 7.48 23.78 12.27
N GLN A 87 7.53 23.77 10.93
CA GLN A 87 6.61 23.00 10.09
C GLN A 87 7.33 21.80 9.50
N ASN A 88 6.78 20.59 9.67
CA ASN A 88 7.28 19.39 9.01
C ASN A 88 6.19 18.34 8.75
N SER A 89 4.97 18.80 8.45
CA SER A 89 3.83 17.97 8.05
C SER A 89 3.66 17.81 6.54
N GLY A 90 4.40 18.56 5.73
CA GLY A 90 4.38 18.43 4.28
C GLY A 90 5.09 17.17 3.80
N VAL A 91 4.49 16.44 2.87
CA VAL A 91 5.06 15.24 2.24
C VAL A 91 4.95 15.29 0.73
N TYR A 92 5.89 14.61 0.07
CA TYR A 92 5.93 14.42 -1.38
C TYR A 92 6.13 12.94 -1.70
N LEU A 93 5.30 12.42 -2.60
CA LEU A 93 5.38 11.05 -3.10
C LEU A 93 5.48 11.08 -4.63
N LEU A 94 6.58 10.59 -5.16
CA LEU A 94 6.68 10.25 -6.58
C LEU A 94 6.23 8.81 -6.78
N ALA A 95 5.02 8.63 -7.32
CA ALA A 95 4.46 7.30 -7.56
C ALA A 95 4.26 7.05 -9.05
N GLN A 96 4.56 5.84 -9.49
CA GLN A 96 4.14 5.37 -10.80
C GLN A 96 2.63 5.13 -10.76
N THR A 97 1.85 5.99 -11.41
CA THR A 97 0.39 5.98 -11.34
C THR A 97 -0.23 5.74 -12.70
N MET A 98 -1.39 5.09 -12.69
CA MET A 98 -2.20 4.89 -13.88
C MET A 98 -3.10 6.10 -14.11
N GLN A 99 -2.77 6.89 -15.12
CA GLN A 99 -3.54 8.07 -15.51
C GLN A 99 -4.62 7.70 -16.51
N VAL A 100 -5.82 8.20 -16.28
CA VAL A 100 -6.96 8.10 -17.21
C VAL A 100 -7.52 9.49 -17.47
N ALA A 101 -7.78 9.81 -18.73
CA ALA A 101 -8.37 11.11 -19.08
C ALA A 101 -9.84 11.23 -18.63
N SER A 102 -10.54 10.09 -18.52
CA SER A 102 -11.92 10.01 -18.02
C SER A 102 -12.27 8.59 -17.61
N ALA A 103 -13.43 8.39 -16.97
CA ALA A 103 -13.95 7.05 -16.67
C ALA A 103 -14.20 6.17 -17.91
N LYS A 104 -14.34 6.78 -19.10
CA LYS A 104 -14.55 6.07 -20.38
C LYS A 104 -13.24 5.78 -21.11
N ASP A 105 -12.11 6.26 -20.59
CA ASP A 105 -10.80 6.07 -21.20
C ASP A 105 -10.42 4.58 -21.21
N LYS A 106 -10.03 4.08 -22.38
CA LYS A 106 -9.61 2.70 -22.60
C LYS A 106 -8.10 2.56 -22.74
N ASN A 107 -7.37 3.68 -22.78
CA ASN A 107 -5.92 3.72 -23.01
C ASN A 107 -5.23 4.47 -21.87
N PRO A 108 -5.28 3.92 -20.63
CA PRO A 108 -4.57 4.54 -19.52
C PRO A 108 -3.08 4.62 -19.78
N ILE A 109 -2.46 5.72 -19.33
CA ILE A 109 -1.02 5.93 -19.41
C ILE A 109 -0.42 5.67 -18.04
N LEU A 110 0.61 4.82 -17.97
CA LEU A 110 1.38 4.60 -16.75
C LEU A 110 2.57 5.58 -16.74
N SER A 111 2.63 6.48 -15.75
CA SER A 111 3.69 7.47 -15.66
C SER A 111 3.99 7.85 -14.21
N ASN A 112 5.18 8.39 -13.97
CA ASN A 112 5.56 8.90 -12.66
C ASN A 112 4.84 10.23 -12.39
N MET A 113 4.10 10.29 -11.30
CA MET A 113 3.35 11.47 -10.88
C MET A 113 3.75 11.86 -9.45
N GLY A 114 4.00 13.15 -9.26
CA GLY A 114 4.27 13.71 -7.95
C GLY A 114 2.97 14.06 -7.24
N PHE A 115 2.80 13.56 -6.02
CA PHE A 115 1.72 13.89 -5.11
C PHE A 115 2.28 14.68 -3.95
N TYR A 116 1.62 15.78 -3.60
CA TYR A 116 1.92 16.56 -2.41
C TYR A 116 0.79 16.39 -1.42
N GLY A 117 1.12 16.25 -0.15
CA GLY A 117 0.17 16.04 0.92
C GLY A 117 0.59 16.71 2.21
N VAL A 118 -0.33 16.75 3.15
CA VAL A 118 -0.11 17.22 4.51
C VAL A 118 -0.56 16.11 5.45
N ILE A 119 0.37 15.61 6.27
CA ILE A 119 0.13 14.54 7.23
C ILE A 119 -0.94 14.99 8.23
N GLN A 120 -2.04 14.27 8.30
CA GLN A 120 -3.10 14.52 9.30
C GLN A 120 -2.95 13.61 10.51
N GLU A 121 -2.56 12.36 10.29
CA GLU A 121 -2.41 11.32 11.30
C GLU A 121 -1.18 10.49 10.98
N ILE A 122 -0.52 9.94 12.00
CA ILE A 122 0.56 8.98 11.84
C ILE A 122 0.18 7.75 12.64
N TRP A 123 0.11 6.60 11.97
CA TRP A 123 -0.32 5.31 12.53
C TRP A 123 0.84 4.33 12.52
N ASP A 124 1.06 3.60 13.61
CA ASP A 124 1.93 2.41 13.57
C ASP A 124 1.07 1.16 13.40
N LEU A 125 1.22 0.50 12.26
CA LEU A 125 0.61 -0.80 12.04
C LEU A 125 1.52 -1.87 12.64
N ASP A 126 1.08 -2.47 13.74
CA ASP A 126 1.82 -3.53 14.45
C ASP A 126 1.50 -4.91 13.86
N TYR A 127 2.46 -5.53 13.19
CA TYR A 127 2.39 -6.88 12.64
C TYR A 127 3.00 -7.94 13.57
N GLN A 128 3.01 -7.68 14.89
CA GLN A 128 3.59 -8.50 15.96
C GLN A 128 5.12 -8.59 15.96
N LYS A 129 5.74 -8.85 14.80
CA LYS A 129 7.20 -8.94 14.65
C LYS A 129 7.86 -7.66 14.21
N PHE A 130 7.12 -6.78 13.55
CA PHE A 130 7.61 -5.49 13.08
C PHE A 130 6.44 -4.51 13.01
N THR A 131 6.76 -3.23 13.01
CA THR A 131 5.80 -2.14 12.81
C THR A 131 6.03 -1.48 11.46
N ILE A 132 4.95 -1.01 10.84
CA ILE A 132 5.01 -0.17 9.64
C ILE A 132 4.33 1.16 9.96
N PRO A 133 5.06 2.28 9.99
CA PRO A 133 4.44 3.59 10.13
C PRO A 133 3.75 3.99 8.82
N VAL A 134 2.53 4.53 8.93
CA VAL A 134 1.70 5.04 7.84
C VAL A 134 1.39 6.52 8.12
N PHE A 135 1.52 7.34 7.09
CA PHE A 135 1.45 8.81 7.11
C PHE A 135 0.37 9.34 6.17
#